data_AF-A0AAW0QGW7-F1
#
_entry.id   AF-A0AAW0QGW7-F1
#
_cell.length_a   1.000
_cell.length_b   1.000
_cell.length_c   1.000
_cell.angle_alpha   90.00
_cell.angle_beta   90.00
_cell.angle_gamma   90.00
#
_symmetry.space_group_name_H-M   'P 1'
#
loop_
_entity.id
_entity.type
_entity.pdbx_description
1 polymer ?
#
loop_
_entity_poly.entity_id
_entity_poly.type
_entity_poly.pdbx_seq_one_letter_code
_entity_poly.pdbx_strand_id
1 'polypeptide(L)'
;MGVTQAGESELIRVSVVDYFSSAVLLDSLVWPDAKMGSLNTPFSGVSWKALNEARRNRTCLFGRQKAREAVWSLLGPDTVVIGHGANNDLNILRWIHPCIIDTLLVEQNFRKLQEDAANEQEAREGTQQQDPAPIEPKNKKEGQKDAGADLDTKPSEGRGGGGGLSLKKLTKERLGRTIQVSGKGHDSIEDAIATRDILHWHVSQMLQASH
;
A
#
# COMPACT_ATOMS: atom_id res chain seq x y z
N MET A 1 11.67 -5.29 -6.45
CA MET A 1 12.94 -4.51 -6.52
C MET A 1 14.07 -5.25 -5.83
N GLY A 2 15.32 -5.05 -6.28
CA GLY A 2 16.52 -5.54 -5.62
C GLY A 2 17.36 -4.39 -5.04
N VAL A 3 18.53 -4.70 -4.48
CA VAL A 3 19.46 -3.76 -3.84
C VAL A 3 20.85 -3.91 -4.45
N THR A 4 21.47 -2.79 -4.86
CA THR A 4 22.83 -2.74 -5.39
C THR A 4 23.88 -2.95 -4.30
N GLN A 5 25.14 -3.16 -4.69
CA GLN A 5 26.25 -3.21 -3.73
C GLN A 5 26.45 -1.88 -2.98
N ALA A 6 26.00 -0.76 -3.56
CA ALA A 6 26.01 0.54 -2.92
C ALA A 6 24.83 0.77 -1.95
N GLY A 7 23.93 -0.22 -1.81
CA GLY A 7 22.74 -0.11 -0.96
C GLY A 7 21.55 0.60 -1.59
N GLU A 8 21.63 0.93 -2.89
CA GLU A 8 20.56 1.62 -3.62
C GLU A 8 19.53 0.62 -4.16
N SER A 9 18.27 1.04 -4.29
CA SER A 9 17.23 0.19 -4.90
C SER A 9 17.36 0.12 -6.42
N GLU A 10 17.17 -1.06 -6.99
CA GLU A 10 17.33 -1.32 -8.43
C GLU A 10 16.17 -2.15 -9.01
N LEU A 11 15.84 -1.88 -10.27
CA LEU A 11 14.76 -2.56 -10.99
C LEU A 11 15.20 -3.94 -11.45
N ILE A 12 14.44 -4.97 -11.06
CA ILE A 12 14.73 -6.37 -11.41
C ILE A 12 13.54 -7.13 -11.98
N ARG A 13 12.33 -6.57 -11.90
CA ARG A 13 11.10 -7.07 -12.50
C ARG A 13 10.15 -5.89 -12.69
N VAL A 14 9.37 -5.92 -13.76
CA VAL A 14 8.29 -4.97 -14.02
C VAL A 14 7.08 -5.73 -14.53
N SER A 15 5.91 -5.39 -14.01
CA SER A 15 4.64 -5.98 -14.44
C SER A 15 3.60 -4.86 -14.64
N VAL A 16 2.80 -4.96 -15.70
CA VAL A 16 1.72 -4.03 -16.04
C VAL A 16 0.48 -4.86 -16.34
N VAL A 17 -0.64 -4.48 -15.73
CA VAL A 17 -1.93 -5.16 -15.85
C VAL A 17 -2.97 -4.14 -16.32
N ASP A 18 -3.81 -4.54 -17.27
CA ASP A 18 -4.94 -3.74 -17.73
C ASP A 18 -6.02 -3.63 -16.65
N TYR A 19 -6.56 -2.43 -16.46
CA TYR A 19 -7.53 -2.16 -15.40
C TYR A 19 -8.88 -2.84 -15.65
N PHE A 20 -9.39 -2.85 -16.88
CA PHE A 20 -10.75 -3.34 -17.11
C PHE A 20 -10.78 -4.86 -17.24
N SER A 21 -9.89 -5.42 -18.05
CA SER A 21 -9.86 -6.85 -18.38
C SER A 21 -9.06 -7.71 -17.40
N SER A 22 -8.23 -7.11 -16.53
CA SER A 22 -7.22 -7.81 -15.72
C SER A 22 -6.14 -8.53 -16.54
N ALA A 23 -6.04 -8.26 -17.85
CA ALA A 23 -5.03 -8.89 -18.69
C ALA A 23 -3.62 -8.41 -18.32
N VAL A 24 -2.66 -9.34 -18.24
CA VAL A 24 -1.25 -9.01 -18.06
C VAL A 24 -0.70 -8.49 -19.37
N LEU A 25 -0.37 -7.20 -19.42
CA LEU A 25 0.17 -6.51 -20.61
C LEU A 25 1.68 -6.62 -20.69
N LEU A 26 2.35 -6.62 -19.54
CA LEU A 26 3.79 -6.81 -19.41
C LEU A 26 4.06 -7.61 -18.14
N ASP A 27 4.93 -8.61 -18.23
CA ASP A 27 5.60 -9.19 -17.07
C ASP A 27 6.99 -9.64 -17.49
N SER A 28 8.02 -8.94 -17.03
CA SER A 28 9.39 -9.21 -17.45
C SER A 28 10.39 -9.00 -16.34
N LEU A 29 11.36 -9.91 -16.28
CA LEU A 29 12.58 -9.70 -15.50
C LEU A 29 13.43 -8.62 -16.15
N VAL A 30 14.08 -7.82 -15.31
CA VAL A 30 14.98 -6.76 -15.74
C VAL A 30 16.39 -7.13 -15.28
N TRP A 31 17.29 -7.27 -16.23
CA TRP A 31 18.71 -7.39 -15.92
C TRP A 31 19.23 -6.01 -15.53
N PRO A 32 19.75 -5.81 -14.30
CA PRO A 32 20.15 -4.51 -13.82
C PRO A 32 21.46 -4.02 -14.44
N ASP A 33 21.58 -2.71 -14.66
CA ASP A 33 22.81 -2.05 -15.13
C ASP A 33 23.86 -1.96 -14.00
N ALA A 34 23.39 -1.86 -12.76
CA ALA A 34 24.22 -1.78 -11.57
C ALA A 34 24.62 -3.18 -11.04
N LYS A 35 25.75 -3.23 -10.34
CA LYS A 35 26.17 -4.44 -9.63
C LYS A 35 25.26 -4.68 -8.43
N MET A 36 24.55 -5.81 -8.43
CA MET A 36 23.63 -6.17 -7.36
C MET A 36 24.36 -6.72 -6.12
N GLY A 37 23.91 -6.30 -4.95
CA GLY A 37 24.27 -6.90 -3.67
C GLY A 37 23.27 -7.98 -3.24
N SER A 38 21.98 -7.71 -3.41
CA SER A 38 20.89 -8.66 -3.09
C SER A 38 19.72 -8.48 -4.05
N LEU A 39 19.06 -9.56 -4.44
CA LEU A 39 17.80 -9.50 -5.20
C LEU A 39 16.58 -9.28 -4.30
N ASN A 40 16.78 -9.28 -2.99
CA ASN A 40 15.71 -9.19 -2.00
C ASN A 40 14.60 -10.23 -2.23
N THR A 41 14.98 -11.47 -2.54
CA THR A 41 14.10 -12.55 -3.01
C THR A 41 12.81 -12.76 -2.20
N PRO A 42 12.82 -12.69 -0.85
CA PRO A 42 11.59 -12.82 -0.06
C PRO A 42 10.53 -11.77 -0.41
N PHE A 43 10.95 -10.60 -0.88
CA PHE A 43 10.08 -9.48 -1.22
C PHE A 43 9.94 -9.28 -2.74
N SER A 44 10.91 -9.70 -3.54
CA SER A 44 10.88 -9.49 -4.99
C SER A 44 10.36 -10.68 -5.78
N GLY A 45 10.38 -11.89 -5.20
CA GLY A 45 10.07 -13.12 -5.92
C GLY A 45 11.12 -13.54 -6.96
N VAL A 46 12.21 -12.77 -7.13
CA VAL A 46 13.22 -13.02 -8.17
C VAL A 46 14.45 -13.72 -7.57
N SER A 47 14.81 -14.87 -8.12
CA SER A 47 16.03 -15.59 -7.75
C SER A 47 17.18 -15.34 -8.73
N TRP A 48 18.42 -15.48 -8.26
CA TRP A 48 19.61 -15.39 -9.11
C TRP A 48 19.61 -16.44 -10.22
N LYS A 49 19.07 -17.64 -9.95
CA LYS A 49 18.92 -18.70 -10.95
C LYS A 49 18.01 -18.23 -12.09
N ALA A 50 16.81 -17.74 -11.76
CA ALA A 50 15.85 -17.25 -12.74
C ALA A 50 16.39 -16.07 -13.55
N LEU A 51 17.02 -15.10 -12.88
CA LEU A 51 17.57 -13.91 -13.55
C LEU A 51 18.73 -14.26 -14.49
N ASN A 52 19.64 -15.16 -14.09
CA ASN A 52 20.72 -15.62 -14.94
C ASN A 52 20.25 -16.49 -16.12
N GLU A 53 19.21 -17.29 -15.91
CA GLU A 53 18.57 -18.06 -16.99
C GLU A 53 17.91 -17.13 -18.02
N ALA A 54 17.14 -16.15 -17.58
CA ALA A 54 16.54 -15.15 -18.46
C ALA A 54 17.59 -14.35 -19.24
N ARG A 55 18.72 -13.99 -18.60
CA ARG A 55 19.85 -13.35 -19.29
C ARG A 55 20.45 -14.24 -20.36
N ARG A 56 20.74 -15.51 -20.05
CA ARG A 56 21.33 -16.46 -21.00
C ARG A 56 20.42 -16.67 -22.20
N ASN A 57 19.11 -16.77 -21.97
CA ASN A 57 18.12 -16.98 -23.01
C ASN A 57 17.67 -15.70 -23.71
N ARG A 58 18.18 -14.52 -23.29
CA ARG A 58 17.78 -13.19 -23.78
C ARG A 58 16.27 -12.91 -23.69
N THR A 59 15.63 -13.39 -22.63
CA THR A 59 14.19 -13.18 -22.38
C THR A 59 13.88 -12.09 -21.34
N CYS A 60 14.91 -11.49 -20.73
CA CYS A 60 14.78 -10.33 -19.85
C CYS A 60 15.01 -9.01 -20.59
N LEU A 61 14.49 -7.91 -20.03
CA LEU A 61 14.81 -6.56 -20.47
C LEU A 61 16.19 -6.17 -19.91
N PHE A 62 17.05 -5.61 -20.75
CA PHE A 62 18.41 -5.23 -20.36
C PHE A 62 18.45 -3.77 -19.92
N GLY A 63 18.57 -3.56 -18.61
CA GLY A 63 18.66 -2.25 -18.01
C GLY A 63 17.31 -1.58 -17.79
N ARG A 64 17.33 -0.55 -16.94
CA ARG A 64 16.13 0.22 -16.57
C ARG A 64 15.54 0.95 -17.76
N GLN A 65 16.38 1.43 -18.67
CA GLN A 65 15.92 2.14 -19.87
C GLN A 65 15.02 1.25 -20.73
N LYS A 66 15.42 0.00 -21.00
CA LYS A 66 14.60 -0.94 -21.79
C LYS A 66 13.30 -1.32 -21.08
N ALA A 67 13.35 -1.48 -19.75
CA ALA A 67 12.14 -1.68 -18.96
C ALA A 67 11.15 -0.51 -19.11
N ARG A 68 11.66 0.72 -19.04
CA ARG A 68 10.84 1.93 -19.20
C ARG A 68 10.28 2.07 -20.61
N GLU A 69 11.09 1.83 -21.64
CA GLU A 69 10.64 1.81 -23.04
C GLU A 69 9.51 0.79 -23.26
N ALA A 70 9.60 -0.39 -22.65
CA ALA A 70 8.54 -1.40 -22.72
C ALA A 70 7.24 -0.92 -22.06
N VAL A 71 7.32 -0.29 -20.89
CA VAL A 71 6.15 0.30 -20.21
C VAL A 71 5.52 1.41 -21.07
N TRP A 72 6.34 2.31 -21.62
CA TRP A 72 5.86 3.41 -22.46
C TRP A 72 5.30 2.98 -23.81
N SER A 73 5.66 1.79 -24.30
CA SER A 73 5.02 1.24 -25.51
C SER A 73 3.55 0.85 -25.28
N LEU A 74 3.14 0.70 -24.01
CA LEU A 74 1.79 0.31 -23.61
C LEU A 74 0.96 1.50 -23.10
N LEU A 75 1.61 2.57 -22.63
CA LEU A 75 0.98 3.66 -21.89
C LEU A 75 1.27 5.01 -22.55
N GLY A 76 0.22 5.81 -22.75
CA GLY A 76 0.32 7.18 -23.22
C GLY A 76 0.37 8.21 -22.09
N PRO A 77 0.57 9.51 -22.41
CA PRO A 77 0.61 10.58 -21.42
C PRO A 77 -0.71 10.75 -20.64
N ASP A 78 -1.84 10.41 -21.27
CA ASP A 78 -3.18 10.53 -20.68
C ASP A 78 -3.67 9.22 -20.03
N THR A 79 -2.86 8.15 -20.09
CA THR A 79 -3.23 6.88 -19.47
C THR A 79 -3.18 7.00 -17.95
N VAL A 80 -4.25 6.64 -17.25
CA VAL A 80 -4.26 6.62 -15.79
C VAL A 80 -3.38 5.48 -15.28
N VAL A 81 -2.33 5.79 -14.53
CA VAL A 81 -1.45 4.81 -13.90
C VAL A 81 -1.92 4.56 -12.48
N ILE A 82 -2.15 3.30 -12.13
CA ILE A 82 -2.66 2.93 -10.81
C ILE A 82 -1.54 2.20 -10.05
N GLY A 83 -1.31 2.60 -8.80
CA GLY A 83 -0.34 1.95 -7.92
C GLY A 83 -0.75 2.00 -6.45
N HIS A 84 0.08 1.41 -5.59
CA HIS A 84 -0.10 1.43 -4.14
C HIS A 84 1.21 1.87 -3.48
N GLY A 85 1.29 3.14 -3.05
CA GLY A 85 2.56 3.74 -2.65
C GLY A 85 3.55 3.86 -3.81
N ALA A 86 3.06 4.25 -5.00
CA ALA A 86 3.74 4.11 -6.29
C ALA A 86 5.01 4.97 -6.44
N ASN A 87 5.27 5.87 -5.48
CA ASN A 87 6.41 6.77 -5.50
C ASN A 87 7.75 6.03 -5.65
N ASN A 88 7.92 4.89 -4.96
CA ASN A 88 9.15 4.11 -5.07
C ASN A 88 9.29 3.49 -6.47
N ASP A 89 8.22 2.90 -7.01
CA ASP A 89 8.21 2.25 -8.32
C ASP A 89 8.52 3.24 -9.45
N LEU A 90 7.88 4.42 -9.42
CA LEU A 90 8.10 5.49 -10.40
C LEU A 90 9.51 6.09 -10.31
N ASN A 91 10.03 6.29 -9.09
CA ASN A 91 11.39 6.79 -8.88
C ASN A 91 12.43 5.82 -9.46
N ILE A 92 12.26 4.52 -9.23
CA ILE A 92 13.22 3.54 -9.73
C ILE A 92 13.08 3.34 -11.24
N LEU A 93 11.88 3.46 -11.82
CA LEU A 93 11.74 3.53 -13.28
C LEU A 93 12.34 4.83 -13.87
N ARG A 94 12.57 5.86 -13.04
CA ARG A 94 12.86 7.24 -13.46
C ARG A 94 11.79 7.75 -14.42
N TRP A 95 10.55 7.59 -14.01
CA TRP A 95 9.39 7.95 -14.82
C TRP A 95 8.53 8.98 -14.07
N ILE A 96 8.36 10.13 -14.71
CA ILE A 96 7.41 11.17 -14.27
C ILE A 96 6.15 10.98 -15.12
N HIS A 97 5.01 10.81 -14.45
CA HIS A 97 3.72 10.63 -15.10
C HIS A 97 2.67 11.53 -14.45
N PRO A 98 1.90 12.33 -15.20
CA PRO A 98 0.98 13.30 -14.61
C PRO A 98 -0.32 12.66 -14.09
N CYS A 99 -0.75 11.53 -14.66
CA CYS A 99 -2.06 10.94 -14.36
C CYS A 99 -1.90 9.67 -13.52
N ILE A 100 -1.82 9.83 -12.19
CA ILE A 100 -1.61 8.71 -11.25
C ILE A 100 -2.75 8.64 -10.24
N ILE A 101 -3.26 7.43 -10.02
CA ILE A 101 -4.09 7.10 -8.86
C ILE A 101 -3.27 6.22 -7.92
N ASP A 102 -2.98 6.74 -6.73
CA ASP A 102 -2.34 5.98 -5.66
C ASP A 102 -3.37 5.48 -4.65
N THR A 103 -3.60 4.17 -4.64
CA THR A 103 -4.59 3.53 -3.76
C THR A 103 -4.27 3.66 -2.28
N LEU A 104 -3.01 3.87 -1.90
CA LEU A 104 -2.64 4.16 -0.52
C LEU A 104 -3.22 5.51 -0.07
N LEU A 105 -3.11 6.53 -0.93
CA LEU A 105 -3.66 7.86 -0.67
C LEU A 105 -5.20 7.85 -0.71
N VAL A 106 -5.78 7.08 -1.65
CA VAL A 106 -7.24 6.90 -1.72
C VAL A 106 -7.78 6.31 -0.42
N GLU A 107 -7.19 5.24 0.08
CA GLU A 107 -7.63 4.61 1.34
C GLU A 107 -7.43 5.54 2.55
N GLN A 108 -6.33 6.29 2.62
CA GLN A 108 -6.10 7.28 3.67
C GLN A 108 -7.21 8.33 3.71
N ASN A 109 -7.53 8.91 2.55
CA ASN A 109 -8.59 9.90 2.43
C ASN A 109 -9.95 9.30 2.73
N PHE A 110 -10.21 8.07 2.28
CA PHE A 110 -11.46 7.38 2.52
C PHE A 110 -11.72 7.15 4.01
N ARG A 111 -10.72 6.67 4.77
CA ARG A 111 -10.82 6.49 6.22
C ARG A 111 -11.04 7.82 6.94
N LYS A 112 -10.27 8.85 6.55
CA LYS A 112 -10.40 10.19 7.14
C LYS A 112 -11.82 10.75 6.97
N LEU A 113 -12.40 10.63 5.78
CA LEU A 113 -13.78 11.09 5.54
C LEU A 113 -14.81 10.33 6.37
N GLN A 114 -14.60 9.04 6.63
CA GLN A 114 -15.48 8.26 7.51
C GLN A 114 -15.36 8.69 8.98
N GLU A 115 -14.13 8.92 9.45
CA GLU A 115 -13.86 9.42 10.81
C GLU A 115 -14.48 10.82 11.01
N ASP A 116 -14.28 11.74 10.06
CA ASP A 116 -14.84 13.09 10.10
C ASP A 116 -16.38 13.05 10.14
N ALA A 117 -17.01 12.21 9.30
CA ALA A 117 -18.47 12.05 9.29
C ALA A 117 -19.03 11.46 10.60
N ALA A 118 -18.33 10.48 11.19
CA ALA A 118 -18.72 9.90 12.48
C ALA A 118 -18.63 10.93 13.61
N ASN A 119 -17.53 11.69 13.67
CA ASN A 119 -17.32 12.74 14.66
C ASN A 119 -18.39 13.84 14.55
N GLU A 120 -18.77 14.24 13.32
CA GLU A 120 -19.86 15.20 13.11
C GLU A 120 -21.21 14.67 13.59
N GLN A 121 -21.50 13.38 13.38
CA GLN A 121 -22.74 12.76 13.81
C GLN A 121 -22.81 12.67 15.34
N GLU A 122 -21.73 12.25 16.00
CA GLU A 122 -21.61 12.24 17.46
C GLU A 122 -21.79 13.64 18.07
N ALA A 123 -21.21 14.68 17.43
CA ALA A 123 -21.39 16.06 17.87
C ALA A 123 -22.86 16.53 17.76
N ARG A 124 -23.58 16.14 16.70
CA ARG A 124 -25.01 16.46 16.53
C ARG A 124 -25.88 15.72 17.55
N GLU A 125 -25.58 14.45 17.84
CA GLU A 125 -26.32 13.63 18.80
C GLU A 125 -26.04 14.07 20.26
N GLY A 126 -24.79 14.42 20.60
CA GLY A 126 -24.41 14.91 21.92
C GLY A 126 -24.98 16.30 22.27
N THR A 127 -25.35 17.11 21.27
CA THR A 127 -25.99 18.41 21.48
C THR A 127 -27.50 18.29 21.78
N GLN A 128 -28.14 17.15 21.46
CA GLN A 128 -29.57 16.92 21.68
C GLN A 128 -29.91 16.32 23.07
N GLN A 129 -28.92 16.05 23.93
CA GLN A 129 -29.11 15.47 25.27
C GLN A 129 -28.74 16.41 26.44
N GLN A 130 -28.70 17.72 26.24
CA GLN A 130 -28.57 18.70 27.32
C GLN A 130 -29.90 19.39 27.63
N ASP A 131 -30.78 18.72 28.37
CA ASP A 131 -31.78 19.42 29.18
C ASP A 131 -31.06 20.12 30.34
N PRO A 132 -31.40 21.38 30.69
CA PRO A 132 -30.74 22.10 31.77
C PRO A 132 -31.14 21.49 33.12
N ALA A 133 -30.25 20.70 33.72
CA ALA A 133 -30.43 20.21 35.08
C ALA A 133 -30.40 21.39 36.09
N PRO A 134 -31.31 21.43 37.09
CA PRO A 134 -31.30 22.45 38.14
C PRO A 134 -30.02 22.38 38.98
N ILE A 135 -29.44 23.55 39.24
CA ILE A 135 -28.25 23.72 40.07
C ILE A 135 -28.63 23.52 41.54
N GLU A 136 -28.06 22.51 42.20
CA GLU A 136 -28.00 22.42 43.67
C GLU A 136 -26.57 22.24 44.18
N PRO A 137 -26.26 22.76 45.40
CA PRO A 137 -24.90 23.10 45.79
C PRO A 137 -24.09 21.92 46.35
N LYS A 138 -22.78 22.04 46.14
CA LYS A 138 -21.71 21.12 46.55
C LYS A 138 -21.70 20.85 48.06
N ASN A 139 -21.47 19.59 48.44
CA ASN A 139 -20.87 19.28 49.73
C ASN A 139 -19.69 18.32 49.56
N LYS A 140 -18.51 18.76 50.02
CA LYS A 140 -17.25 18.02 50.03
C LYS A 140 -17.30 16.96 51.13
N LYS A 141 -16.87 15.73 50.83
CA LYS A 141 -16.22 14.86 51.82
C LYS A 141 -15.03 14.13 51.21
N GLU A 142 -13.91 14.30 51.89
CA GLU A 142 -12.63 13.63 51.70
C GLU A 142 -12.74 12.16 52.11
N GLY A 143 -12.01 11.30 51.41
CA GLY A 143 -11.82 9.88 51.74
C GLY A 143 -10.61 9.34 51.00
N GLN A 144 -9.55 9.06 51.76
CA GLN A 144 -8.22 8.63 51.35
C GLN A 144 -8.07 7.10 51.48
N LYS A 145 -7.01 6.54 50.85
CA LYS A 145 -6.39 5.19 50.96
C LYS A 145 -6.75 4.22 49.82
N ASP A 146 -5.88 3.34 49.32
CA ASP A 146 -4.43 3.11 49.38
C ASP A 146 -4.10 2.01 48.33
N ALA A 147 -2.90 2.10 47.74
CA ALA A 147 -1.96 1.05 47.27
C ALA A 147 -2.35 -0.19 46.41
N GLY A 148 -1.48 -0.48 45.42
CA GLY A 148 -1.12 -1.83 44.93
C GLY A 148 -1.33 -2.04 43.42
N ALA A 149 -0.31 -1.84 42.56
CA ALA A 149 0.65 -2.85 42.06
C ALA A 149 0.21 -3.47 40.71
N ASP A 150 0.94 -3.14 39.63
CA ASP A 150 1.68 -4.10 38.78
C ASP A 150 2.15 -3.45 37.48
N LEU A 151 3.48 -3.40 37.33
CA LEU A 151 4.21 -2.90 36.18
C LEU A 151 4.50 -4.08 35.25
N ASP A 152 3.59 -4.33 34.30
CA ASP A 152 3.89 -5.21 33.18
C ASP A 152 4.55 -4.44 32.03
N THR A 153 5.76 -4.87 31.73
CA THR A 153 6.68 -4.28 30.77
C THR A 153 6.26 -4.72 29.37
N LYS A 154 5.66 -3.82 28.58
CA LYS A 154 5.36 -4.08 27.16
C LYS A 154 6.66 -4.23 26.36
N PRO A 155 6.78 -5.23 25.48
CA PRO A 155 7.90 -5.32 24.55
C PRO A 155 7.83 -4.18 23.54
N SER A 156 9.00 -3.58 23.29
CA SER A 156 9.23 -2.42 22.43
C SER A 156 8.68 -2.63 21.01
N GLU A 157 7.62 -1.91 20.66
CA GLU A 157 7.20 -1.74 19.27
C GLU A 157 8.23 -0.87 18.54
N GLY A 158 8.85 -1.46 17.52
CA GLY A 158 9.76 -0.77 16.61
C GLY A 158 9.05 0.39 15.91
N ARG A 159 9.76 1.51 15.80
CA ARG A 159 9.36 2.71 15.05
C ARG A 159 8.94 2.35 13.61
N GLY A 160 7.64 2.49 13.33
CA GLY A 160 7.06 2.41 11.98
C GLY A 160 5.59 2.85 12.01
N GLY A 161 5.33 4.16 12.08
CA GLY A 161 3.98 4.71 12.09
C GLY A 161 3.25 4.46 10.76
N GLY A 162 2.17 3.67 10.81
CA GLY A 162 1.30 3.38 9.66
C GLY A 162 0.53 2.06 9.77
N GLY A 163 -0.03 1.76 10.94
CA GLY A 163 -0.58 0.43 11.31
C GLY A 163 -1.91 0.05 10.64
N GLY A 164 -2.00 0.05 9.31
CA GLY A 164 -3.28 -0.26 8.65
C GLY A 164 -3.24 -0.45 7.15
N LEU A 165 -2.33 0.22 6.47
CA LEU A 165 -2.51 0.57 5.07
C LEU A 165 -1.63 -0.24 4.12
N SER A 166 -0.96 -1.30 4.59
CA SER A 166 -0.22 -2.15 3.68
C SER A 166 -1.17 -2.82 2.70
N LEU A 167 -0.73 -2.98 1.45
CA LEU A 167 -1.50 -3.65 0.40
C LEU A 167 -2.06 -4.99 0.87
N LYS A 168 -1.25 -5.78 1.58
CA LYS A 168 -1.65 -7.07 2.17
C LYS A 168 -2.81 -6.94 3.16
N LYS A 169 -2.77 -5.96 4.07
CA LYS A 169 -3.82 -5.75 5.07
C LYS A 169 -5.10 -5.25 4.41
N LEU A 170 -5.00 -4.29 3.50
CA LEU A 170 -6.15 -3.73 2.78
C LEU A 170 -6.83 -4.75 1.87
N THR A 171 -6.05 -5.57 1.16
CA THR A 171 -6.60 -6.66 0.34
C THR A 171 -7.43 -7.62 1.20
N LYS A 172 -6.94 -7.94 2.40
CA LYS A 172 -7.67 -8.79 3.34
C LYS A 172 -8.92 -8.10 3.89
N GLU A 173 -8.81 -6.83 4.28
CA GLU A 173 -9.88 -6.05 4.91
C GLU A 173 -11.02 -5.72 3.94
N ARG A 174 -10.69 -5.26 2.73
CA ARG A 174 -11.67 -4.80 1.73
C ARG A 174 -12.18 -5.92 0.83
N LEU A 175 -11.32 -6.88 0.49
CA LEU A 175 -11.63 -7.93 -0.51
C LEU A 175 -11.71 -9.34 0.09
N GLY A 176 -11.41 -9.53 1.38
CA GLY A 176 -11.38 -10.86 2.01
C GLY A 176 -10.29 -11.80 1.48
N ARG A 177 -9.37 -11.30 0.65
CA ARG A 177 -8.33 -12.09 -0.04
C ARG A 177 -6.99 -11.97 0.66
N THR A 178 -6.26 -13.08 0.79
CA THR A 178 -4.88 -13.06 1.29
C THR A 178 -3.91 -13.10 0.12
N ILE A 179 -2.95 -12.17 0.12
CA ILE A 179 -1.84 -12.08 -0.85
C ILE A 179 -0.50 -12.13 -0.12
N GLN A 180 0.61 -12.30 -0.86
CA GLN A 180 1.97 -12.33 -0.30
C GLN A 180 2.10 -13.35 0.84
N VAL A 181 1.74 -14.60 0.56
CA VAL A 181 1.78 -15.71 1.53
C VAL A 181 3.23 -16.05 1.88
N SER A 182 3.52 -16.15 3.18
CA SER A 182 4.87 -16.42 3.70
C SER A 182 5.49 -17.68 3.08
N GLY A 183 6.78 -17.63 2.78
CA GLY A 183 7.54 -18.75 2.20
C GLY A 183 7.58 -18.76 0.67
N LYS A 184 6.79 -17.92 0.00
CA LYS A 184 6.96 -17.55 -1.41
C LYS A 184 7.32 -16.07 -1.50
N GLY A 185 8.27 -15.71 -2.36
CA GLY A 185 8.54 -14.31 -2.63
C GLY A 185 7.32 -13.63 -3.26
N HIS A 186 7.19 -12.31 -3.12
CA HIS A 186 6.02 -11.61 -3.65
C HIS A 186 5.96 -11.71 -5.18
N ASP A 187 4.75 -11.77 -5.71
CA ASP A 187 4.51 -11.76 -7.15
C ASP A 187 3.99 -10.39 -7.59
N SER A 188 4.74 -9.72 -8.45
CA SER A 188 4.41 -8.37 -8.92
C SER A 188 3.07 -8.32 -9.67
N ILE A 189 2.64 -9.43 -10.30
CA ILE A 189 1.31 -9.53 -10.92
C ILE A 189 0.21 -9.57 -9.85
N GLU A 190 0.38 -10.38 -8.81
CA GLU A 190 -0.57 -10.45 -7.69
C GLU A 190 -0.77 -9.08 -7.04
N ASP A 191 0.33 -8.36 -6.82
CA ASP A 191 0.31 -7.01 -6.24
C ASP A 191 -0.41 -6.00 -7.16
N ALA A 192 -0.18 -6.05 -8.48
CA ALA A 192 -0.85 -5.18 -9.45
C ALA A 192 -2.37 -5.46 -9.51
N ILE A 193 -2.78 -6.72 -9.53
CA ILE A 193 -4.19 -7.12 -9.51
C ILE A 193 -4.85 -6.69 -8.19
N ALA A 194 -4.18 -6.88 -7.06
CA ALA A 194 -4.69 -6.47 -5.76
C ALA A 194 -4.89 -4.96 -5.65
N THR A 195 -3.92 -4.19 -6.15
CA THR A 195 -4.02 -2.74 -6.22
C THR A 195 -5.23 -2.31 -7.05
N ARG A 196 -5.39 -2.89 -8.24
CA ARG A 196 -6.54 -2.62 -9.14
C ARG A 196 -7.88 -2.95 -8.48
N ASP A 197 -7.99 -4.11 -7.83
CA ASP A 197 -9.22 -4.55 -7.18
C ASP A 197 -9.59 -3.66 -5.97
N ILE A 198 -8.60 -3.19 -5.20
CA ILE A 198 -8.84 -2.23 -4.11
C ILE A 198 -9.41 -0.93 -4.65
N LEU A 199 -8.85 -0.39 -5.73
CA LEU A 199 -9.40 0.83 -6.35
C LEU A 199 -10.84 0.59 -6.82
N HIS A 200 -11.09 -0.55 -7.46
CA HIS A 200 -12.43 -0.91 -7.93
C HIS A 200 -13.45 -0.99 -6.78
N TRP A 201 -13.04 -1.51 -5.63
CA TRP A 201 -13.85 -1.51 -4.42
C TRP A 201 -14.22 -0.09 -3.98
N HIS A 202 -13.25 0.84 -3.90
CA HIS A 202 -13.54 2.24 -3.54
C HIS A 202 -14.50 2.92 -4.52
N VAL A 203 -14.30 2.74 -5.82
CA VAL A 203 -15.20 3.29 -6.85
C VAL A 203 -16.63 2.75 -6.65
N SER A 204 -16.77 1.46 -6.35
CA SER A 204 -18.07 0.85 -6.07
C SER A 204 -18.75 1.46 -4.84
N GLN A 205 -18.01 1.69 -3.76
CA GLN A 205 -18.54 2.34 -2.56
C GLN A 205 -19.00 3.78 -2.84
N MET A 206 -18.24 4.54 -3.64
CA MET A 206 -18.61 5.91 -4.00
C MET A 206 -19.90 5.97 -4.82
N LEU A 207 -20.08 5.04 -5.76
CA LEU A 207 -21.29 4.96 -6.57
C LEU A 207 -22.51 4.56 -5.73
N GLN A 208 -22.35 3.66 -4.77
CA GLN A 208 -23.43 3.28 -3.85
C GLN A 208 -23.84 4.42 -2.92
N ALA A 209 -22.90 5.24 -2.45
CA ALA A 209 -23.19 6.39 -1.58
C ALA A 209 -23.88 7.56 -2.33
N SER A 210 -23.91 7.53 -3.66
CA SER A 210 -24.53 8.59 -4.49
C SER A 210 -26.01 8.35 -4.80
N HIS A 211 -26.58 7.25 -4.28
CA HIS A 211 -27.99 6.86 -4.41
C HIS A 211 -28.68 6.85 -3.05
#